data_AF-A0A349Y0D6-F1
#
_entry.id   AF-A0A349Y0D6-F1
#
_cell.length_a   1.000
_cell.length_b   1.000
_cell.length_c   1.000
_cell.angle_alpha   90.00
_cell.angle_beta   90.00
_cell.angle_gamma   90.00
#
_symmetry.space_group_name_H-M   'P 1'
#
loop_
_entity.id
_entity.type
_entity.pdbx_description
1 polymer ?
#
loop_
_entity_poly.entity_id
_entity_poly.type
_entity_poly.pdbx_seq_one_letter_code
_entity_poly.pdbx_strand_id
1 'polypeptide(L)'
;IKGEFPSGVVGPFFNDRFGDVYGNIYAFTSDGLSQRQLRDLVEDARAKVLTVDNIGKVDVIGAQDETIYLEFSTRQIAALGIDQQSIIKTLQSQNAVTQSGFVNAGPERVALRVSGQFTSEDSLRAINLRVN
;
A
#
# COMPACT_ATOMS: atom_id res chain seq x y z
N ILE A 1 8.31 7.07 -26.04
CA ILE A 1 8.05 7.99 -24.90
C ILE A 1 8.42 7.37 -23.54
N LYS A 2 8.23 6.06 -23.27
CA LYS A 2 8.57 5.46 -21.95
C LYS A 2 10.09 5.26 -21.68
N GLY A 3 10.94 5.36 -22.71
CA GLY A 3 12.36 4.99 -22.64
C GLY A 3 13.33 6.04 -22.08
N GLU A 4 12.87 7.27 -21.81
CA GLU A 4 13.73 8.40 -21.42
C GLU A 4 13.56 8.83 -19.96
N PHE A 5 12.66 8.20 -19.20
CA PHE A 5 12.39 8.65 -17.85
C PHE A 5 13.37 8.04 -16.83
N PRO A 6 13.83 8.84 -15.85
CA PRO A 6 14.53 8.33 -14.68
C PRO A 6 13.75 7.22 -13.97
N SER A 7 14.47 6.30 -13.34
CA SER A 7 13.88 5.27 -12.49
C SER A 7 12.99 5.89 -11.41
N GLY A 8 11.72 5.51 -11.36
CA GLY A 8 10.73 6.02 -10.39
C GLY A 8 9.65 6.92 -11.00
N VAL A 9 9.80 7.35 -12.25
CA VAL A 9 8.75 8.13 -12.93
C VAL A 9 7.70 7.19 -13.52
N VAL A 10 6.47 7.32 -13.04
CA VAL A 10 5.29 6.77 -13.71
C VAL A 10 4.86 7.80 -14.77
N GLY A 11 4.99 7.42 -16.04
CA GLY A 11 4.95 8.31 -17.21
C GLY A 11 3.66 9.12 -17.40
N PRO A 12 3.65 10.02 -18.40
CA PRO A 12 2.67 11.11 -18.49
C PRO A 12 1.24 10.59 -18.59
N PHE A 13 0.39 11.08 -17.68
CA PHE A 13 -1.03 10.80 -17.69
C PHE A 13 -1.74 11.91 -18.47
N PHE A 14 -2.45 11.54 -19.53
CA PHE A 14 -3.44 12.44 -20.13
C PHE A 14 -4.68 12.40 -19.24
N ASN A 15 -5.02 13.55 -18.64
CA ASN A 15 -6.23 13.72 -17.87
C ASN A 15 -7.29 14.40 -18.76
N ASP A 16 -8.24 13.62 -19.28
CA ASP A 16 -9.36 14.07 -20.11
C ASP A 16 -10.63 14.41 -19.30
N ARG A 17 -10.56 14.32 -17.96
CA ARG A 17 -11.69 14.43 -17.02
C ARG A 17 -12.25 15.85 -16.82
N PHE A 18 -11.90 16.82 -17.68
CA PHE A 18 -12.35 18.21 -17.54
C PHE A 18 -13.83 18.43 -17.91
N GLY A 19 -14.47 17.45 -18.55
CA GLY A 19 -15.90 17.50 -18.94
C GLY A 19 -16.84 16.70 -18.02
N ASP A 20 -16.35 16.13 -16.93
CA ASP A 20 -17.17 15.29 -16.05
C ASP A 20 -18.17 16.14 -15.25
N VAL A 21 -19.47 15.84 -15.38
CA VAL A 21 -20.54 16.48 -14.62
C VAL A 21 -20.88 15.60 -13.42
N TYR A 22 -20.70 16.13 -12.20
CA TYR A 22 -21.11 15.44 -10.97
C TYR A 22 -22.56 15.77 -10.65
N GLY A 23 -23.43 14.76 -10.65
CA GLY A 23 -24.86 14.95 -10.32
C GLY A 23 -25.14 15.05 -8.82
N ASN A 24 -24.42 14.30 -7.99
CA ASN A 24 -24.60 14.26 -6.54
C ASN A 24 -23.25 14.27 -5.83
N ILE A 25 -23.16 14.97 -4.70
CA ILE A 25 -21.96 15.05 -3.86
C ILE A 25 -22.37 14.73 -2.42
N TYR A 26 -21.63 13.83 -1.78
CA TYR A 26 -21.85 13.42 -0.39
C TYR A 26 -20.57 13.64 0.41
N ALA A 27 -20.69 14.24 1.59
CA ALA A 27 -19.58 14.46 2.51
C ALA A 27 -19.66 13.45 3.66
N PHE A 28 -18.55 12.76 3.91
CA PHE A 28 -18.40 11.82 5.03
C PHE A 28 -17.55 12.49 6.12
N THR A 29 -18.10 12.56 7.34
CA THR A 29 -17.44 13.15 8.51
C THR A 29 -17.59 12.21 9.70
N SER A 30 -16.66 12.27 10.65
CA SER A 30 -16.75 11.46 11.88
C SER A 30 -16.03 12.15 13.04
N ASP A 31 -16.61 12.05 14.23
CA ASP A 31 -15.99 12.46 15.51
C ASP A 31 -15.58 11.22 16.33
N GLY A 32 -14.73 10.37 15.76
CA GLY A 32 -14.24 9.19 16.48
C GLY A 32 -13.56 8.13 15.64
N LEU A 33 -13.67 8.17 14.31
CA LEU A 33 -12.88 7.31 13.44
C LEU A 33 -11.56 7.99 13.08
N SER A 34 -10.51 7.18 12.97
CA SER A 34 -9.31 7.60 12.28
C SER A 34 -9.62 7.87 10.81
N GLN A 35 -8.83 8.71 10.15
CA GLN A 35 -8.95 8.98 8.72
C GLN A 35 -8.87 7.69 7.87
N ARG A 36 -8.08 6.69 8.32
CA ARG A 36 -7.99 5.36 7.70
C ARG A 36 -9.34 4.65 7.71
N GLN A 37 -9.95 4.52 8.89
CA GLN A 37 -11.24 3.86 9.04
C GLN A 37 -12.36 4.59 8.28
N LEU A 38 -12.32 5.92 8.27
CA LEU A 38 -13.27 6.72 7.48
C LEU A 38 -13.08 6.47 5.98
N ARG A 39 -11.84 6.41 5.49
CA ARG A 39 -11.51 6.07 4.10
C ARG A 39 -12.00 4.67 3.73
N ASP A 40 -11.74 3.67 4.56
CA ASP A 40 -12.19 2.29 4.31
C ASP A 40 -13.71 2.21 4.15
N LEU A 41 -14.45 2.94 4.99
CA LEU A 41 -15.90 3.02 4.92
C LEU A 41 -16.39 3.74 3.65
N VAL A 42 -15.69 4.82 3.26
CA VAL A 42 -15.99 5.55 2.02
C VAL A 42 -15.69 4.71 0.78
N GLU A 43 -14.63 3.92 0.78
CA GLU A 43 -14.29 3.01 -0.32
C GLU A 43 -15.31 1.87 -0.45
N ASP A 44 -15.78 1.31 0.67
CA ASP A 44 -16.87 0.33 0.67
C ASP A 44 -18.18 0.95 0.16
N ALA A 45 -18.51 2.18 0.59
CA ALA A 45 -19.65 2.92 0.07
C ALA A 45 -19.53 3.17 -1.44
N ARG A 46 -18.35 3.60 -1.92
CA ARG A 46 -18.06 3.78 -3.35
C ARG A 46 -18.26 2.48 -4.12
N ALA A 47 -17.74 1.36 -3.62
CA ALA A 47 -17.88 0.06 -4.26
C ALA A 47 -19.36 -0.33 -4.43
N LYS A 48 -20.19 -0.09 -3.39
CA LYS A 48 -21.63 -0.33 -3.44
C LYS A 48 -22.36 0.61 -4.39
N VAL A 49 -22.02 1.90 -4.39
CA VAL A 49 -22.62 2.88 -5.30
C VAL A 49 -22.33 2.50 -6.75
N LEU A 50 -21.11 2.04 -7.07
CA LEU A 50 -20.77 1.57 -8.41
C LEU A 50 -21.62 0.37 -8.89
N THR A 51 -22.33 -0.34 -8.02
CA THR A 51 -23.25 -1.43 -8.41
C THR A 51 -24.67 -0.96 -8.77
N VAL A 52 -25.00 0.31 -8.56
CA VAL A 52 -26.32 0.86 -8.87
C VAL A 52 -26.43 1.12 -10.37
N ASP A 53 -27.58 0.76 -10.96
CA ASP A 53 -27.84 0.96 -12.38
C ASP A 53 -27.62 2.42 -12.81
N ASN A 54 -27.01 2.60 -13.99
CA ASN A 54 -26.71 3.89 -14.61
C ASN A 54 -25.69 4.77 -13.86
N ILE A 55 -24.92 4.22 -12.91
CA ILE A 55 -23.78 4.93 -12.34
C ILE A 55 -22.55 4.75 -13.22
N GLY A 56 -22.13 5.83 -13.89
CA GLY A 56 -20.96 5.83 -14.78
C GLY A 56 -19.63 6.07 -14.06
N LYS A 57 -19.62 6.85 -12.98
CA LYS A 57 -18.39 7.23 -12.27
C LYS A 57 -18.67 7.59 -10.81
N VAL A 58 -17.78 7.18 -9.91
CA VAL A 58 -17.76 7.58 -8.50
C VAL A 58 -16.33 7.90 -8.12
N ASP A 59 -16.10 9.15 -7.70
CA ASP A 59 -14.79 9.64 -7.26
C ASP A 59 -14.81 9.98 -5.77
N VAL A 60 -13.74 9.60 -5.08
CA VAL A 60 -13.49 9.98 -3.68
C VAL A 60 -12.47 11.10 -3.68
N ILE A 61 -12.80 12.19 -3.00
CA ILE A 61 -11.96 13.39 -2.91
C ILE A 61 -11.51 13.55 -1.46
N GLY A 62 -10.25 13.95 -1.26
CA GLY A 62 -9.71 14.20 0.07
C GLY A 62 -9.25 12.94 0.81
N ALA A 63 -9.25 11.78 0.16
CA ALA A 63 -8.58 10.60 0.69
C ALA A 63 -7.07 10.90 0.82
N GLN A 64 -6.56 10.77 2.04
CA GLN A 64 -5.12 10.87 2.28
C GLN A 64 -4.49 9.48 2.12
N ASP A 65 -3.39 9.42 1.39
CA ASP A 65 -2.58 8.21 1.30
C ASP A 65 -1.79 8.01 2.59
N GLU A 66 -1.89 6.80 3.12
CA GLU A 66 -1.19 6.44 4.33
C GLU A 66 0.30 6.31 4.07
N THR A 67 1.12 6.95 4.91
CA THR A 67 2.57 6.79 4.92
C THR A 67 3.01 6.30 6.28
N ILE A 68 3.74 5.19 6.33
CA ILE A 68 4.38 4.71 7.54
C ILE A 68 5.80 5.27 7.59
N TYR A 69 6.08 6.06 8.61
CA TYR A 69 7.42 6.57 8.89
C TYR A 69 8.12 5.64 9.88
N LEU A 70 9.29 5.14 9.48
CA LEU A 70 10.17 4.36 10.36
C LEU A 70 11.22 5.31 10.94
N GLU A 71 11.03 5.68 12.20
CA GLU A 71 11.97 6.53 12.93
C GLU A 71 12.93 5.68 13.75
N PHE A 72 14.23 5.90 13.55
CA PHE A 72 15.26 5.21 14.29
C PHE A 72 16.10 6.19 15.11
N SER A 73 16.43 5.80 16.34
CA SER A 73 17.41 6.54 17.13
C SER A 73 18.81 6.35 16.54
N THR A 74 19.34 7.39 15.92
CA THR A 74 20.71 7.41 15.34
C THR A 74 21.76 6.99 16.37
N ARG A 75 21.61 7.44 17.63
CA ARG A 75 22.50 7.08 18.75
C ARG A 75 22.47 5.58 19.05
N GLN A 76 21.29 4.95 19.07
CA GLN A 76 21.16 3.53 19.36
C GLN A 76 21.68 2.67 18.20
N ILE A 77 21.36 3.05 16.95
CA ILE A 77 21.88 2.40 15.76
C ILE A 77 23.42 2.43 15.74
N ALA A 78 24.01 3.59 15.99
CA ALA A 78 25.46 3.75 16.03
C ALA A 78 26.12 2.95 17.17
N ALA A 79 25.51 2.93 18.35
CA ALA A 79 25.98 2.13 19.49
C ALA A 79 25.94 0.61 19.22
N LEU A 80 25.01 0.16 18.37
CA LEU A 80 24.90 -1.22 17.93
C LEU A 80 25.76 -1.54 16.70
N GLY A 81 26.51 -0.57 16.15
CA GLY A 81 27.32 -0.75 14.95
C GLY A 81 26.49 -1.00 13.68
N ILE A 82 25.20 -0.67 13.70
CA ILE A 82 24.30 -0.91 12.57
C ILE A 82 24.38 0.25 11.58
N ASP A 83 24.43 -0.06 10.29
CA ASP A 83 24.33 0.94 9.23
C ASP A 83 22.87 1.11 8.75
N GLN A 84 22.45 2.35 8.51
CA GLN A 84 21.08 2.67 8.09
C GLN A 84 20.74 2.06 6.73
N GLN A 85 21.69 1.98 5.79
CA GLN A 85 21.42 1.34 4.49
C GLN A 85 21.16 -0.15 4.65
N SER A 86 21.82 -0.79 5.60
CA SER A 86 21.58 -2.20 5.93
C SER A 86 20.13 -2.43 6.43
N ILE A 87 19.60 -1.54 7.26
CA ILE A 87 18.20 -1.58 7.72
C ILE A 87 17.22 -1.47 6.55
N ILE A 88 17.43 -0.49 5.66
CA ILE A 88 16.58 -0.28 4.47
C ILE A 88 16.60 -1.53 3.58
N LYS A 89 17.79 -2.11 3.36
CA LYS A 89 17.95 -3.33 2.56
C LYS A 89 17.23 -4.52 3.19
N THR A 90 17.31 -4.70 4.51
CA THR A 90 16.58 -5.75 5.23
C THR A 90 15.07 -5.58 5.07
N LEU A 91 14.55 -4.36 5.27
CA LEU A 91 13.13 -4.05 5.07
C LEU A 91 12.65 -4.37 3.66
N GLN A 92 13.41 -3.93 2.64
CA GLN A 92 13.09 -4.22 1.24
C GLN A 92 13.12 -5.73 0.96
N SER A 93 14.12 -6.46 1.49
CA SER A 93 14.24 -7.90 1.29
C SER A 93 13.09 -8.69 1.91
N GLN A 94 12.57 -8.25 3.05
CA GLN A 94 11.41 -8.88 3.69
C GLN A 94 10.12 -8.56 2.93
N ASN A 95 9.91 -7.30 2.55
CA ASN A 95 8.72 -6.88 1.82
C ASN A 95 8.65 -7.41 0.38
N ALA A 96 9.80 -7.75 -0.24
CA ALA A 96 9.86 -8.22 -1.63
C ALA A 96 9.39 -9.67 -1.83
N VAL A 97 8.98 -10.38 -0.78
CA VAL A 97 8.62 -11.80 -0.88
C VAL A 97 7.13 -11.97 -1.14
N THR A 98 6.74 -12.01 -2.42
CA THR A 98 5.65 -12.88 -2.89
C THR A 98 5.85 -13.30 -4.35
N GLN A 99 6.46 -14.47 -4.59
CA GLN A 99 6.03 -15.37 -5.66
C GLN A 99 5.55 -16.66 -5.01
N SER A 100 4.24 -16.83 -4.97
CA SER A 100 3.57 -18.03 -4.48
C SER A 100 3.54 -19.04 -5.61
N GLY A 101 4.46 -20.01 -5.59
CA GLY A 101 4.53 -21.09 -6.57
C GLY A 101 3.50 -22.19 -6.30
N PHE A 102 3.48 -23.19 -7.18
CA PHE A 102 2.73 -24.42 -6.93
C PHE A 102 3.71 -25.56 -6.65
N VAL A 103 3.42 -26.36 -5.63
CA VAL A 103 4.13 -27.61 -5.36
C VAL A 103 3.22 -28.75 -5.82
N ASN A 104 3.75 -29.65 -6.65
CA ASN A 104 3.04 -30.87 -7.04
C ASN A 104 3.31 -31.95 -5.98
N ALA A 105 2.28 -32.33 -5.24
CA ALA A 105 2.30 -33.41 -4.26
C ALA A 105 1.56 -34.63 -4.85
N GLY A 106 2.22 -35.33 -5.78
CA GLY A 106 1.60 -36.47 -6.49
C GLY A 106 0.47 -36.02 -7.42
N PRO A 107 -0.77 -36.53 -7.30
CA PRO A 107 -1.90 -36.10 -8.13
C PRO A 107 -2.44 -34.71 -7.77
N GLU A 108 -2.02 -34.13 -6.63
CA GLU A 108 -2.52 -32.85 -6.14
C GLU A 108 -1.54 -31.71 -6.42
N ARG A 109 -2.09 -30.56 -6.82
CA ARG A 109 -1.34 -29.32 -7.01
C ARG A 109 -1.68 -28.35 -5.88
N VAL A 110 -0.72 -28.11 -5.00
CA VAL A 110 -0.90 -27.26 -3.82
C VAL A 110 -0.29 -25.87 -4.09
N ALA A 111 -1.08 -24.82 -3.90
CA ALA A 111 -0.58 -23.45 -3.99
C ALA A 111 0.18 -23.10 -2.71
N LEU A 112 1.48 -22.77 -2.82
CA LEU A 112 2.30 -22.36 -1.69
C LEU A 112 2.35 -20.84 -1.65
N ARG A 113 1.77 -20.25 -0.60
CA ARG A 113 1.88 -18.82 -0.32
C ARG A 113 2.86 -18.59 0.82
N VAL A 114 3.98 -17.94 0.52
CA VAL A 114 4.92 -17.48 1.55
C VAL A 114 4.49 -16.10 2.02
N SER A 115 4.28 -15.93 3.33
CA SER A 115 4.01 -14.64 3.95
C SER A 115 5.32 -13.91 4.22
N GLY A 116 5.55 -12.78 3.55
CA GLY A 116 6.66 -11.85 3.86
C GLY A 116 6.31 -10.37 3.72
N GLN A 117 5.18 -10.07 3.06
CA GLN A 117 4.68 -8.70 2.92
C GLN A 117 4.28 -8.10 4.28
N PHE A 118 4.63 -6.83 4.49
CA PHE A 118 4.11 -6.07 5.62
C PHE A 118 2.64 -5.72 5.38
N THR A 119 1.76 -6.20 6.25
CA THR A 119 0.30 -5.98 6.18
C THR A 119 -0.21 -5.05 7.27
N SER A 120 0.62 -4.74 8.27
CA SER A 120 0.27 -3.88 9.39
C SER A 120 1.51 -3.28 10.07
N GLU A 121 1.28 -2.28 10.92
CA GLU A 121 2.32 -1.70 11.79
C GLU A 121 2.97 -2.76 12.69
N ASP A 122 2.20 -3.73 13.18
CA ASP A 122 2.73 -4.83 14.01
C ASP A 122 3.70 -5.74 13.22
N SER A 123 3.41 -5.97 11.93
CA SER A 123 4.32 -6.75 11.07
C SER A 123 5.67 -6.04 10.87
N LEU A 124 5.69 -4.70 10.90
CA LEU A 124 6.91 -3.90 10.86
C LEU A 124 7.64 -3.85 12.21
N ARG A 125 6.92 -3.94 13.34
CA ARG A 125 7.55 -4.01 14.68
C ARG A 125 8.23 -5.34 14.93
N ALA A 126 7.73 -6.41 14.34
CA ALA A 126 8.25 -7.77 14.52
C ALA A 126 9.50 -8.09 13.69
N ILE A 127 10.07 -7.12 12.96
CA ILE A 127 11.25 -7.40 12.14
C ILE A 127 12.45 -7.74 13.03
N ASN A 128 13.18 -8.78 12.62
CA ASN A 128 14.49 -9.07 13.19
C ASN A 128 15.55 -8.37 12.34
N LEU A 129 16.23 -7.38 12.93
CA LEU A 129 17.41 -6.76 12.33
C LEU A 129 18.63 -7.61 12.68
N ARG A 130 19.28 -8.20 11.67
CA ARG A 130 20.50 -8.97 11.88
C ARG A 130 21.70 -8.02 11.83
N VAL A 131 22.44 -7.97 12.93
CA VAL A 131 23.71 -7.24 13.05
C VAL A 131 24.84 -8.26 12.84
N ASN A 132 25.79 -7.97 11.95
CA ASN A 132 26.99 -8.81 11.76
C ASN A 132 28.14 -8.27 12.60
#